data_AF-A0A1T5CXV7-F1
#
_entry.id   AF-A0A1T5CXV7-F1
#
_cell.length_a   1.000
_cell.length_b   1.000
_cell.length_c   1.000
_cell.angle_alpha   90.00
_cell.angle_beta   90.00
_cell.angle_gamma   90.00
#
_symmetry.space_group_name_H-M   'P 1'
#
loop_
_entity.id
_entity.type
_entity.pdbx_description
1 polymer ?
#
loop_
_entity_poly.entity_id
_entity_poly.type
_entity_poly.pdbx_seq_one_letter_code
_entity_poly.pdbx_strand_id
1 'polypeptide(L)'
;MAHITSKDLMFQPFVMNDIGVVELLIEFRYKYDDNLFLGGGSTRDVTGVKAVNQEVIATYASLDRLINQCNFTNQQLLLIKMVEKGYTHREIGEAIGIENQNVKKALKTVYKAVVKENERQWRRVIYTSTLGLKTKQCNKCGEHLPATNEFYSDNKSAKDRLLSICKTCR
;
A
#
# COMPACT_ATOMS: atom_id res chain seq x y z
N MET A 1 -3.88 23.94 -16.02
CA MET A 1 -4.45 23.33 -14.80
C MET A 1 -5.50 22.33 -15.26
N ALA A 2 -5.36 21.05 -14.93
CA ALA A 2 -6.36 20.05 -15.31
C ALA A 2 -7.67 20.36 -14.58
N HIS A 3 -8.77 20.44 -15.33
CA HIS A 3 -10.10 20.71 -14.77
C HIS A 3 -10.57 19.47 -14.00
N ILE A 4 -10.61 19.56 -12.67
CA ILE A 4 -11.20 18.54 -11.81
C ILE A 4 -12.72 18.63 -11.98
N THR A 5 -13.35 17.55 -12.41
CA THR A 5 -14.80 17.52 -12.60
C THR A 5 -15.54 17.21 -11.29
N SER A 6 -16.82 17.54 -11.22
CA SER A 6 -17.66 17.22 -10.05
C SER A 6 -17.76 15.71 -9.78
N LYS A 7 -17.53 14.86 -10.80
CA LYS A 7 -17.43 13.41 -10.61
C LYS A 7 -16.11 13.02 -9.93
N ASP A 8 -15.00 13.66 -10.29
CA ASP A 8 -13.69 13.41 -9.66
C ASP A 8 -13.68 13.77 -8.17
N LEU A 9 -14.46 14.79 -7.78
CA LEU A 9 -14.66 15.17 -6.38
C LEU A 9 -15.47 14.13 -5.57
N MET A 10 -16.35 13.35 -6.20
CA MET A 10 -17.11 12.27 -5.52
C MET A 10 -16.24 11.05 -5.20
N PHE A 11 -15.15 10.83 -5.93
CA PHE A 11 -14.22 9.71 -5.71
C PHE A 11 -12.96 10.09 -4.92
N GLN A 12 -12.80 11.38 -4.59
CA GLN A 12 -11.68 11.84 -3.77
C GLN A 12 -11.52 11.09 -2.42
N PRO A 13 -12.59 10.63 -1.73
CA PRO A 13 -12.48 9.79 -0.53
C PRO A 13 -12.39 8.28 -0.79
N PHE A 14 -12.35 7.82 -2.06
CA PHE A 14 -12.38 6.38 -2.41
C PHE A 14 -11.18 5.94 -3.25
N VAL A 15 -9.98 6.42 -2.90
CA VAL A 15 -8.73 6.04 -3.56
C VAL A 15 -7.71 5.51 -2.56
N MET A 16 -6.70 4.76 -3.00
CA MET A 16 -5.60 4.24 -2.17
C MET A 16 -4.74 5.32 -1.47
N ASN A 17 -5.05 6.60 -1.67
CA ASN A 17 -4.48 7.73 -0.92
C ASN A 17 -5.27 8.07 0.35
N ASP A 18 -6.46 7.49 0.53
CA ASP A 18 -7.25 7.64 1.76
C ASP A 18 -6.91 6.52 2.74
N ILE A 19 -6.61 6.90 3.98
CA ILE A 19 -6.30 5.95 5.06
C ILE A 19 -7.50 5.04 5.35
N GLY A 20 -8.71 5.58 5.32
CA GLY A 20 -9.95 4.83 5.56
C GLY A 20 -10.19 3.78 4.48
N VAL A 21 -9.84 4.05 3.23
CA VAL A 21 -9.93 3.06 2.15
C VAL A 21 -8.95 1.90 2.41
N VAL A 22 -7.70 2.21 2.75
CA VAL A 22 -6.70 1.18 3.06
C VAL A 22 -7.11 0.36 4.29
N GLU A 23 -7.60 1.02 5.34
CA GLU A 23 -8.13 0.40 6.56
C GLU A 23 -9.26 -0.57 6.22
N LEU A 24 -10.29 -0.11 5.51
CA LEU A 24 -11.43 -0.93 5.12
C LEU A 24 -11.03 -2.11 4.23
N LEU A 25 -10.12 -1.91 3.28
CA LEU A 25 -9.67 -3.00 2.39
C LEU A 25 -8.96 -4.10 3.18
N ILE A 26 -8.05 -3.73 4.10
CA ILE A 26 -7.33 -4.70 4.94
C ILE A 26 -8.31 -5.39 5.91
N GLU A 27 -9.16 -4.64 6.60
CA GLU A 27 -10.10 -5.17 7.59
C GLU A 27 -11.16 -6.09 7.00
N PHE A 28 -11.64 -5.82 5.79
CA PHE A 28 -12.67 -6.62 5.15
C PHE A 28 -12.14 -7.70 4.20
N ARG A 29 -10.81 -7.91 4.16
CA ARG A 29 -10.18 -8.91 3.28
C ARG A 29 -10.74 -10.31 3.47
N TYR A 30 -10.96 -10.76 4.73
CA TYR A 30 -11.51 -12.08 5.03
C TYR A 30 -12.83 -12.38 4.30
N LYS A 31 -13.68 -11.36 4.07
CA LYS A 31 -14.95 -11.53 3.35
C LYS A 31 -14.75 -11.87 1.88
N TYR A 32 -13.63 -11.49 1.30
CA TYR A 32 -13.32 -11.71 -0.11
C TYR A 32 -12.42 -12.92 -0.32
N ASP A 33 -11.42 -13.13 0.53
CA ASP A 33 -10.50 -14.27 0.41
C ASP A 33 -11.24 -15.61 0.58
N ASP A 34 -12.18 -15.72 1.53
CA ASP A 34 -13.04 -16.91 1.66
C ASP A 34 -13.85 -17.19 0.38
N ASN A 35 -14.19 -16.15 -0.39
CA ASN A 35 -14.91 -16.29 -1.66
C ASN A 35 -13.97 -16.47 -2.87
N LEU A 36 -12.70 -16.07 -2.78
CA LEU A 36 -11.70 -16.17 -3.85
C LEU A 36 -11.10 -17.58 -3.97
N PHE A 37 -10.94 -18.29 -2.84
CA PHE A 37 -10.27 -19.60 -2.81
C PHE A 37 -11.23 -20.81 -2.82
N LEU A 38 -12.55 -20.61 -2.82
CA LEU A 38 -13.54 -21.69 -2.99
C LEU A 38 -13.60 -22.29 -4.41
N GLY A 39 -12.82 -21.77 -5.36
CA GLY A 39 -12.77 -22.27 -6.75
C GLY A 39 -11.81 -23.45 -7.00
N GLY A 40 -11.15 -24.00 -5.96
CA GLY A 40 -10.02 -24.92 -6.14
C GLY A 40 -10.31 -26.42 -6.16
N GLY A 41 -11.54 -26.89 -5.93
CA GLY A 41 -11.73 -28.32 -5.59
C GLY A 41 -13.04 -29.01 -5.98
N SER A 42 -13.99 -28.35 -6.64
CA SER A 42 -15.21 -29.04 -7.07
C SER A 42 -15.55 -28.73 -8.51
N THR A 43 -15.64 -29.76 -9.33
CA THR A 43 -16.42 -29.79 -10.57
C THR A 43 -17.84 -29.30 -10.25
N ARG A 44 -18.08 -27.99 -10.41
CA ARG A 44 -19.41 -27.38 -10.30
C ARG A 44 -19.60 -26.44 -11.46
N ASP A 45 -20.56 -26.85 -12.29
CA ASP A 45 -21.40 -26.07 -13.18
C ASP A 45 -20.96 -24.62 -13.49
N VAL A 46 -20.63 -24.40 -14.76
CA VAL A 46 -20.25 -23.09 -15.35
C VAL A 46 -21.39 -22.04 -15.22
N THR A 47 -22.57 -22.46 -14.79
CA THR A 47 -23.77 -21.63 -14.62
C THR A 47 -23.85 -20.88 -13.27
N GLY A 48 -22.98 -21.21 -12.29
CA GLY A 48 -23.00 -20.64 -10.94
C GLY A 48 -21.80 -19.78 -10.56
N VAL A 49 -20.85 -19.57 -11.47
CA VAL A 49 -19.68 -18.71 -11.22
C VAL A 49 -20.19 -17.28 -11.08
N LYS A 50 -20.35 -16.80 -9.84
CA LYS A 50 -20.45 -15.36 -9.56
C LYS A 50 -19.35 -14.71 -10.38
N ALA A 51 -19.72 -13.86 -11.34
CA ALA A 51 -18.77 -13.17 -12.19
C ALA A 51 -17.68 -12.60 -11.30
N VAL A 52 -16.48 -13.18 -11.42
CA VAL A 52 -15.35 -12.83 -10.57
C VAL A 52 -15.12 -11.33 -10.78
N ASN A 53 -15.28 -10.54 -9.72
CA ASN A 53 -15.11 -9.09 -9.84
C ASN A 53 -13.61 -8.80 -10.01
N GLN A 54 -13.18 -8.71 -11.28
CA GLN A 54 -11.78 -8.51 -11.67
C GLN A 54 -11.22 -7.22 -11.07
N GLU A 55 -12.04 -6.18 -10.91
CA GLU A 55 -11.62 -4.91 -10.31
C GLU A 55 -11.27 -5.07 -8.84
N VAL A 56 -12.06 -5.85 -8.09
CA VAL A 56 -11.79 -6.16 -6.68
C VAL A 56 -10.48 -6.97 -6.57
N ILE A 57 -10.29 -7.98 -7.42
CA ILE A 57 -9.03 -8.76 -7.44
C ILE A 57 -7.84 -7.86 -7.75
N ALA A 58 -7.93 -7.03 -8.79
CA ALA A 58 -6.86 -6.12 -9.16
C ALA A 58 -6.55 -5.10 -8.06
N THR A 59 -7.57 -4.67 -7.32
CA THR A 59 -7.43 -3.76 -6.17
C THR A 59 -6.67 -4.42 -5.03
N TYR A 60 -7.03 -5.65 -4.65
CA TYR A 60 -6.31 -6.40 -3.61
C TYR A 60 -4.89 -6.78 -4.03
N ALA A 61 -4.68 -7.18 -5.29
CA ALA A 61 -3.34 -7.42 -5.82
C ALA A 61 -2.46 -6.16 -5.78
N SER A 62 -3.06 -4.99 -6.03
CA SER A 62 -2.37 -3.70 -5.91
C SER A 62 -2.03 -3.38 -4.45
N LEU A 63 -2.94 -3.66 -3.52
CA LEU A 63 -2.72 -3.52 -2.08
C LEU A 63 -1.58 -4.41 -1.59
N ASP A 64 -1.57 -5.68 -1.99
CA ASP A 64 -0.52 -6.64 -1.66
C ASP A 64 0.86 -6.15 -2.10
N ARG A 65 0.94 -5.62 -3.32
CA ARG A 65 2.17 -5.03 -3.84
C ARG A 65 2.64 -3.85 -2.98
N LEU A 66 1.72 -2.96 -2.56
CA LEU A 66 2.05 -1.81 -1.73
C LEU A 66 2.51 -2.22 -0.33
N ILE A 67 1.83 -3.19 0.29
CA ILE A 67 2.21 -3.74 1.61
C ILE A 67 3.60 -4.36 1.53
N ASN A 68 3.89 -5.12 0.48
CA ASN A 68 5.21 -5.75 0.28
C ASN A 68 6.34 -4.75 -0.01
N GLN A 69 6.01 -3.55 -0.50
CA GLN A 69 6.98 -2.47 -0.74
C GLN A 69 7.22 -1.62 0.52
N CYS A 70 6.39 -1.77 1.54
CA CYS A 70 6.58 -1.12 2.83
C CYS A 70 7.59 -1.90 3.68
N ASN A 71 8.52 -1.19 4.31
CA ASN A 71 9.50 -1.77 5.24
C ASN A 71 8.87 -2.03 6.62
N PHE A 72 7.87 -2.90 6.68
CA PHE A 72 7.18 -3.26 7.92
C PHE A 72 8.01 -4.19 8.81
N THR A 73 7.87 -4.03 10.12
CA THR A 73 8.45 -4.97 11.08
C THR A 73 7.66 -6.28 11.10
N ASN A 74 8.27 -7.36 11.60
CA ASN A 74 7.58 -8.65 11.76
C ASN A 74 6.31 -8.54 12.59
N GLN A 75 6.32 -7.68 13.62
CA GLN A 75 5.14 -7.42 14.44
C GLN A 75 4.03 -6.71 13.64
N GLN A 76 4.37 -5.72 12.82
CA GLN A 76 3.40 -5.05 11.95
C GLN A 76 2.82 -6.01 10.90
N LEU A 77 3.64 -6.87 10.30
CA LEU A 77 3.20 -7.90 9.36
C LEU A 77 2.27 -8.92 10.04
N LEU A 78 2.56 -9.29 11.30
CA LEU A 78 1.67 -10.15 12.08
C LEU A 78 0.32 -9.49 12.33
N LEU A 79 0.31 -8.21 12.73
CA LEU A 79 -0.92 -7.44 12.93
C LEU A 79 -1.77 -7.41 11.65
N ILE A 80 -1.16 -7.10 10.50
CA ILE A 80 -1.83 -7.11 9.19
C ILE A 80 -2.49 -8.48 8.94
N LYS A 81 -1.72 -9.57 9.05
CA LYS A 81 -2.23 -10.92 8.81
C LYS A 81 -3.38 -11.33 9.72
N MET A 82 -3.38 -10.87 10.98
CA MET A 82 -4.48 -11.15 11.90
C MET A 82 -5.73 -10.35 11.52
N VAL A 83 -5.59 -9.06 11.20
CA VAL A 83 -6.72 -8.25 10.74
C VAL A 83 -7.31 -8.79 9.44
N GLU A 84 -6.46 -9.17 8.48
CA GLU A 84 -6.88 -9.75 7.20
C GLU A 84 -7.69 -11.04 7.36
N LYS A 85 -7.46 -11.78 8.44
CA LYS A 85 -8.21 -12.99 8.81
C LYS A 85 -9.50 -12.70 9.61
N GLY A 86 -9.82 -11.43 9.85
CA GLY A 86 -11.04 -11.00 10.53
C GLY A 86 -10.94 -10.95 12.06
N TYR A 87 -9.74 -11.02 12.65
CA TYR A 87 -9.59 -10.86 14.10
C TYR A 87 -9.84 -9.41 14.52
N THR A 88 -10.56 -9.24 15.61
CA THR A 88 -10.81 -7.93 16.22
C THR A 88 -9.56 -7.41 16.93
N HIS A 89 -9.46 -6.08 17.09
CA HIS A 89 -8.35 -5.46 17.84
C HIS A 89 -8.19 -5.99 19.27
N ARG A 90 -9.28 -6.45 19.90
CA ARG A 90 -9.24 -7.07 21.22
C ARG A 90 -8.58 -8.44 21.17
N GLU A 91 -9.02 -9.31 20.27
CA GLU A 91 -8.47 -10.66 20.10
C GLU A 91 -6.99 -10.61 19.70
N ILE A 92 -6.60 -9.66 18.84
CA ILE A 92 -5.20 -9.42 18.49
C ILE A 92 -4.39 -9.00 19.71
N GLY A 93 -4.94 -8.11 20.54
CA GLY A 93 -4.29 -7.66 21.76
C GLY A 93 -4.07 -8.79 22.76
N GLU A 94 -5.08 -9.65 22.95
CA GLU A 94 -5.00 -10.84 23.79
C GLU A 94 -3.97 -11.85 23.27
N ALA A 95 -3.93 -12.09 21.95
CA ALA A 95 -3.02 -13.04 21.33
C ALA A 95 -1.54 -12.62 21.38
N ILE A 96 -1.26 -11.32 21.28
CA ILE A 96 0.11 -10.77 21.24
C ILE A 96 0.55 -10.22 22.61
N GLY A 97 -0.36 -10.11 23.57
CA GLY A 97 -0.07 -9.57 24.91
C GLY A 97 0.11 -8.05 24.91
N ILE A 98 -0.61 -7.33 24.05
CA ILE A 98 -0.57 -5.86 23.97
C ILE A 98 -1.97 -5.26 24.12
N GLU A 99 -2.06 -4.06 24.69
CA GLU A 99 -3.34 -3.39 24.85
C GLU A 99 -4.01 -3.07 23.50
N ASN A 100 -5.34 -3.19 23.44
CA ASN A 100 -6.16 -2.88 22.26
C ASN A 100 -5.85 -1.47 21.67
N GLN A 101 -5.63 -0.48 22.54
CA GLN A 101 -5.25 0.87 22.09
C GLN A 101 -3.92 0.90 21.35
N ASN A 102 -2.96 0.06 21.75
CA ASN A 102 -1.67 -0.05 21.09
C ASN A 102 -1.79 -0.79 19.77
N VAL A 103 -2.66 -1.82 19.68
CA VAL A 103 -3.01 -2.47 18.40
C VAL A 103 -3.55 -1.44 17.41
N LYS A 104 -4.55 -0.63 17.80
CA LYS A 104 -5.13 0.42 16.96
C LYS A 104 -4.11 1.44 16.48
N LYS A 105 -3.23 1.91 17.38
CA LYS A 105 -2.17 2.86 17.03
C LYS A 105 -1.15 2.25 16.06
N ALA A 106 -0.78 0.98 16.26
CA ALA A 106 0.13 0.27 15.38
C ALA A 106 -0.47 0.08 13.98
N LEU A 107 -1.73 -0.36 13.89
CA LEU A 107 -2.44 -0.51 12.61
C LEU A 107 -2.63 0.82 11.89
N LYS A 108 -3.00 1.89 12.60
CA LYS A 108 -3.06 3.23 12.00
C LYS A 108 -1.72 3.69 11.42
N THR A 109 -0.61 3.26 12.02
CA THR A 109 0.74 3.53 11.50
C THR A 109 1.00 2.73 10.22
N VAL A 110 0.57 1.46 10.18
CA VAL A 110 0.60 0.62 8.97
C VAL A 110 -0.19 1.27 7.83
N TYR A 111 -1.45 1.65 8.07
CA TYR A 111 -2.32 2.22 7.02
C TYR A 111 -1.71 3.50 6.43
N LYS A 112 -1.18 4.38 7.29
CA LYS A 112 -0.46 5.58 6.86
C LYS A 112 0.78 5.27 6.01
N ALA A 113 1.51 4.22 6.35
CA ALA A 113 2.70 3.83 5.59
C ALA A 113 2.33 3.32 4.20
N VAL A 114 1.27 2.52 4.07
CA VAL A 114 0.75 2.06 2.76
C VAL A 114 0.33 3.25 1.89
N VAL A 115 -0.45 4.18 2.44
CA VAL A 115 -0.85 5.42 1.73
C VAL A 115 0.38 6.21 1.27
N LYS A 116 1.35 6.40 2.16
CA LYS A 116 2.59 7.12 1.84
C LYS A 116 3.40 6.44 0.74
N GLU A 117 3.47 5.11 0.74
CA GLU A 117 4.15 4.39 -0.35
C GLU A 117 3.38 4.51 -1.67
N ASN A 118 2.04 4.44 -1.63
CA ASN A 118 1.23 4.67 -2.83
C ASN A 118 1.48 6.07 -3.43
N GLU A 119 1.47 7.12 -2.60
CA GLU A 119 1.82 8.47 -3.03
C GLU A 119 3.23 8.56 -3.61
N ARG A 120 4.21 7.91 -2.99
CA ARG A 120 5.60 7.86 -3.46
C ARG A 120 5.68 7.24 -4.87
N GLN A 121 4.98 6.13 -5.10
CA GLN A 121 4.92 5.48 -6.41
C GLN A 121 4.28 6.39 -7.47
N TRP A 122 3.19 7.08 -7.11
CA TRP A 122 2.54 8.06 -7.98
C TRP A 122 3.47 9.21 -8.36
N ARG A 123 4.17 9.81 -7.39
CA ARG A 123 5.12 10.89 -7.65
C ARG A 123 6.28 10.43 -8.52
N ARG A 124 6.75 9.19 -8.33
CA ARG A 124 7.77 8.60 -9.21
C ARG A 124 7.31 8.59 -10.66
N VAL A 125 6.09 8.12 -10.93
CA VAL A 125 5.53 8.08 -12.29
C VAL A 125 5.35 9.49 -12.86
N ILE A 126 4.75 10.42 -12.11
CA ILE A 126 4.52 11.80 -12.58
C ILE A 126 5.86 12.48 -12.91
N TYR A 127 6.84 12.40 -12.03
CA TYR A 127 8.13 13.08 -12.21
C TYR A 127 8.93 12.52 -13.38
N THR A 128 8.89 11.21 -13.59
CA THR A 128 9.63 10.57 -14.68
C THR A 128 8.89 10.63 -16.02
N SER A 129 7.62 10.24 -16.03
CA SER A 129 6.86 10.02 -17.26
C SER A 129 6.16 11.29 -17.75
N THR A 130 5.68 12.14 -16.85
CA THR A 130 4.95 13.36 -17.21
C THR A 130 5.86 14.58 -17.29
N LEU A 131 6.76 14.74 -16.30
CA LEU A 131 7.64 15.92 -16.22
C LEU A 131 9.03 15.69 -16.83
N GLY A 132 9.40 14.45 -17.15
CA GLY A 132 10.71 14.15 -17.77
C GLY A 132 11.90 14.51 -16.88
N LEU A 133 11.74 14.49 -15.55
CA LEU A 133 12.83 14.82 -14.63
C LEU A 133 13.94 13.77 -14.71
N LYS A 134 15.18 14.23 -14.52
CA LYS A 134 16.35 13.36 -14.44
C LYS A 134 16.19 12.34 -13.31
N THR A 135 16.54 11.10 -13.59
CA THR A 135 16.55 10.02 -12.61
C THR A 135 17.96 9.75 -12.09
N LYS A 136 18.04 9.27 -10.85
CA LYS A 136 19.24 8.76 -10.21
C LYS A 136 18.98 7.32 -9.76
N GLN A 137 20.00 6.47 -9.80
CA GLN A 137 19.92 5.12 -9.27
C GLN A 137 20.31 5.11 -7.79
N CYS A 138 19.54 4.42 -6.95
CA CYS A 138 19.90 4.17 -5.55
C CYS A 138 20.96 3.07 -5.47
N ASN A 139 22.08 3.32 -4.78
CA ASN A 139 23.15 2.32 -4.61
C ASN A 139 22.75 1.12 -3.74
N LYS A 140 21.69 1.24 -2.92
CA LYS A 140 21.26 0.17 -2.00
C LYS A 140 20.16 -0.71 -2.59
N CYS A 141 19.08 -0.14 -3.10
CA CYS A 141 17.98 -0.92 -3.71
C CYS A 141 18.07 -1.05 -5.23
N GLY A 142 18.98 -0.33 -5.89
CA GLY A 142 19.12 -0.36 -7.36
C GLY A 142 18.02 0.36 -8.14
N GLU A 143 16.99 0.89 -7.47
CA GLU A 143 15.87 1.57 -8.13
C GLU A 143 16.30 2.88 -8.79
N HIS A 144 15.75 3.18 -9.96
CA HIS A 144 15.83 4.48 -10.62
C HIS A 144 14.70 5.38 -10.13
N LEU A 145 15.05 6.47 -9.44
CA LEU A 145 14.11 7.38 -8.82
C LEU A 145 14.38 8.82 -9.31
N PRO A 146 13.38 9.71 -9.30
CA PRO A 146 13.59 11.12 -9.59
C PRO A 146 14.70 11.71 -8.73
N ALA A 147 15.63 12.43 -9.33
CA ALA A 147 16.73 13.12 -8.65
C ALA A 147 16.21 14.39 -7.94
N THR A 148 15.31 14.22 -6.98
CA THR A 148 14.69 15.29 -6.20
C THR A 148 14.86 15.04 -4.70
N ASN A 149 14.69 16.10 -3.91
CA ASN A 149 14.79 16.05 -2.46
C ASN A 149 13.66 15.22 -1.81
N GLU A 150 12.65 14.80 -2.56
CA GLU A 150 11.63 13.87 -2.05
C GLU A 150 12.15 12.43 -1.98
N PHE A 151 13.01 12.03 -2.92
CA PHE A 151 13.53 10.66 -3.02
C PHE A 151 14.94 10.53 -2.44
N TYR A 152 15.73 11.60 -2.43
CA TYR A 152 17.11 11.61 -1.93
C TYR A 152 17.30 12.73 -0.90
N SER A 153 18.18 12.52 0.09
CA SER A 153 18.59 13.60 1.00
C SER A 153 19.71 14.42 0.36
N ASP A 154 19.86 15.67 0.82
CA ASP A 154 20.93 16.55 0.35
C ASP A 154 22.32 16.03 0.75
N ASN A 155 23.27 16.22 -0.15
CA ASN A 155 24.70 15.99 0.08
C ASN A 155 25.51 17.11 -0.58
N LYS A 156 25.98 18.07 0.21
CA LYS A 156 26.71 19.26 -0.29
C LYS A 156 28.00 18.91 -1.04
N SER A 157 28.58 17.75 -0.78
CA SER A 157 29.83 17.30 -1.41
C SER A 157 29.63 16.61 -2.77
N ALA A 158 28.40 16.19 -3.10
CA ALA A 158 28.10 15.55 -4.37
C ALA A 158 27.80 16.58 -5.48
N LYS A 159 28.20 16.27 -6.72
CA LYS A 159 27.97 17.14 -7.89
C LYS A 159 26.49 17.49 -8.10
N ASP A 160 25.59 16.54 -7.85
CA ASP A 160 24.15 16.70 -7.98
C ASP A 160 23.47 17.16 -6.67
N ARG A 161 24.26 17.44 -5.63
CA ARG A 161 23.81 17.80 -4.28
C ARG A 161 22.92 16.76 -3.60
N LEU A 162 22.90 15.52 -4.07
CA LEU A 162 22.05 14.45 -3.52
C LEU A 162 22.88 13.24 -3.08
N LEU A 163 22.45 12.56 -2.01
CA LEU A 163 23.02 11.27 -1.64
C LEU A 163 22.84 10.22 -2.74
N SER A 164 23.68 9.19 -2.72
CA SER A 164 23.57 8.02 -3.60
C SER A 164 22.55 6.99 -3.10
N ILE A 165 22.09 7.11 -1.85
CA ILE A 165 21.11 6.21 -1.23
C ILE A 165 19.78 6.96 -1.11
N CYS A 166 18.68 6.33 -1.54
CA CYS A 166 17.36 6.92 -1.44
C CYS A 166 16.87 6.97 0.01
N LYS A 167 15.93 7.87 0.30
CA LYS A 167 15.37 8.06 1.65
C LYS A 167 14.68 6.84 2.22
N THR A 168 14.15 5.94 1.39
CA THR A 168 13.52 4.69 1.83
C THR A 168 14.56 3.67 2.33
N CYS A 169 15.77 3.74 1.79
CA CYS A 169 16.86 2.80 2.09
C CYS A 169 17.76 3.26 3.24
N ARG A 170 17.65 4.52 3.64
CA ARG A 170 18.43 5.11 4.74
C ARG A 170 17.75 4.82 6.06
#